data_AF-A0A1N7LYR5-F1
#
_entry.id   AF-A0A1N7LYR5-F1
#
_cell.length_a   1.000
_cell.length_b   1.000
_cell.length_c   1.000
_cell.angle_alpha   90.00
_cell.angle_beta   90.00
_cell.angle_gamma   90.00
#
_symmetry.space_group_name_H-M   'P 1'
#
loop_
_entity.id
_entity.type
_entity.pdbx_description
1 polymer ?
#
loop_
_entity_poly.entity_id
_entity_poly.type
_entity_poly.pdbx_seq_one_letter_code
_entity_poly.pdbx_strand_id
1 'polypeptide(L)'
;MRVSVALALLLLTTAPAAADDPPAAAPPADSEMDQGLSLLGEGARLLFRGLMAEMEPALDEMAGQLQAMEPMLRSLAEMIGDMRAYDAPVKLPNGDILIRRKPPVIVPETDSPAEPEIEL
;
A
#
# COMPACT_ATOMS: atom_id res chain seq x y z
N MET A 1 63.26 -47.14 -3.80
CA MET A 1 62.87 -48.13 -2.78
C MET A 1 61.80 -47.50 -1.90
N ARG A 2 60.55 -47.98 -2.00
CA ARG A 2 59.52 -48.06 -0.94
C ARG A 2 59.25 -46.73 -0.19
N VAL A 3 58.09 -46.10 -0.30
CA VAL A 3 56.81 -46.55 0.24
C VAL A 3 55.72 -45.63 -0.33
N SER A 4 54.79 -46.23 -1.09
CA SER A 4 53.34 -45.98 -1.07
C SER A 4 52.88 -44.51 -1.21
N VAL A 5 52.34 -44.02 -2.35
CA VAL A 5 51.26 -44.61 -3.17
C VAL A 5 50.37 -45.56 -2.38
N ALA A 6 49.84 -45.07 -1.27
CA ALA A 6 48.68 -45.67 -0.62
C ALA A 6 47.64 -44.54 -0.53
N LEU A 7 46.81 -44.47 -1.56
CA LEU A 7 45.45 -44.98 -1.45
C LEU A 7 44.53 -43.80 -1.11
N ALA A 8 44.38 -42.95 -2.13
CA ALA A 8 43.29 -42.02 -2.35
C ALA A 8 41.96 -42.79 -2.52
N LEU A 9 41.62 -43.60 -1.53
CA LEU A 9 40.54 -44.59 -1.56
C LEU A 9 39.87 -44.69 -0.19
N LEU A 10 39.82 -43.56 0.52
CA LEU A 10 39.03 -43.38 1.74
C LEU A 10 37.97 -42.29 1.53
N LEU A 11 37.21 -42.39 0.43
CA LEU A 11 36.13 -41.47 0.09
C LEU A 11 34.92 -42.18 -0.56
N LEU A 12 34.82 -43.50 -0.40
CA LEU A 12 33.80 -44.31 -1.09
C LEU A 12 32.84 -45.08 -0.16
N THR A 13 32.57 -44.61 1.06
CA THR A 13 31.57 -45.26 1.94
C THR A 13 30.63 -44.30 2.67
N THR A 14 30.43 -43.08 2.18
CA THR A 14 29.20 -42.35 2.51
C THR A 14 28.18 -42.71 1.44
N ALA A 15 27.60 -43.90 1.57
CA ALA A 15 26.36 -44.22 0.91
C ALA A 15 25.37 -43.09 1.25
N PRO A 16 24.65 -42.48 0.28
CA PRO A 16 23.46 -41.76 0.67
C PRO A 16 22.58 -42.82 1.31
N ALA A 17 22.33 -42.68 2.62
CA ALA A 17 21.25 -43.39 3.23
C ALA A 17 20.04 -43.02 2.38
N ALA A 18 19.59 -43.95 1.53
CA ALA A 18 18.26 -43.88 0.98
C ALA A 18 17.36 -43.84 2.21
N ALA A 19 16.92 -42.64 2.56
CA ALA A 19 15.77 -42.47 3.41
C ALA A 19 14.67 -43.27 2.71
N ASP A 20 14.34 -44.42 3.29
CA ASP A 20 13.12 -45.14 3.01
C ASP A 20 12.01 -44.27 3.62
N ASP A 21 11.79 -43.10 3.00
CA ASP A 21 10.57 -42.34 3.23
C ASP A 21 9.47 -43.26 2.69
N PRO A 22 8.50 -43.67 3.53
CA PRO A 22 7.28 -44.27 2.98
C PRO A 22 6.77 -43.30 1.91
N PRO A 23 6.13 -43.75 0.81
CA PRO A 23 5.63 -42.84 -0.19
C PRO A 23 4.71 -41.86 0.53
N ALA A 24 5.24 -40.66 0.80
CA ALA A 24 4.48 -39.56 1.33
C ALA A 24 3.42 -39.39 0.26
N ALA A 25 2.17 -39.70 0.62
CA ALA A 25 1.04 -39.61 -0.27
C ALA A 25 1.19 -38.26 -0.98
N ALA A 26 1.46 -38.30 -2.29
CA ALA A 26 1.73 -37.11 -3.06
C ALA A 26 0.61 -36.12 -2.71
N PRO A 27 0.94 -34.91 -2.22
CA PRO A 27 -0.09 -33.95 -1.92
C PRO A 27 -0.97 -33.82 -3.16
N PRO A 28 -2.31 -33.74 -3.03
CA PRO A 28 -3.16 -33.52 -4.19
C PRO A 28 -2.59 -32.34 -4.98
N ALA A 29 -2.51 -32.43 -6.31
CA ALA A 29 -1.84 -31.44 -7.15
C ALA A 29 -2.28 -29.98 -6.84
N ASP A 30 -3.51 -29.81 -6.36
CA ASP A 30 -4.06 -28.54 -5.90
C ASP A 30 -3.31 -27.95 -4.68
N SER A 31 -2.88 -28.78 -3.72
CA SER A 31 -2.19 -28.31 -2.51
C SER A 31 -0.72 -27.94 -2.73
N GLU A 32 -0.06 -28.48 -3.76
CA GLU A 32 1.26 -27.99 -4.21
C GLU A 32 1.14 -26.63 -4.90
N MET A 33 0.10 -26.43 -5.72
CA MET A 33 -0.16 -25.15 -6.38
C MET A 33 -0.50 -24.05 -5.37
N ASP A 34 -1.36 -24.34 -4.39
CA ASP A 34 -1.70 -23.40 -3.31
C ASP A 34 -0.47 -22.98 -2.49
N GLN A 35 0.42 -23.94 -2.20
CA GLN A 35 1.71 -23.63 -1.55
C GLN A 35 2.60 -22.76 -2.43
N GLY A 36 2.70 -23.06 -3.73
CA GLY A 36 3.45 -22.24 -4.68
C GLY A 36 2.93 -20.81 -4.78
N LEU A 37 1.60 -20.63 -4.80
CA LEU A 37 0.96 -19.31 -4.79
C LEU A 37 1.20 -18.56 -3.48
N SER A 38 1.16 -19.25 -2.34
CA SER A 38 1.48 -18.65 -1.03
C SER A 38 2.94 -18.15 -0.98
N LEU A 39 3.89 -18.97 -1.43
CA LEU A 39 5.32 -18.60 -1.49
C LEU A 39 5.57 -17.44 -2.45
N LEU A 40 4.92 -17.44 -3.63
CA LEU A 40 4.99 -16.32 -4.56
C LEU A 40 4.41 -15.04 -3.95
N GLY A 41 3.31 -15.16 -3.20
CA GLY A 41 2.69 -14.06 -2.47
C GLY A 41 3.62 -13.48 -1.39
N GLU A 42 4.33 -14.33 -0.66
CA GLU A 42 5.35 -13.90 0.31
C GLU A 42 6.52 -13.20 -0.39
N GLY A 43 7.01 -13.74 -1.50
CA GLY A 43 8.06 -13.12 -2.31
C GLY A 43 7.66 -11.74 -2.83
N ALA A 44 6.43 -11.61 -3.35
CA ALA A 44 5.88 -10.33 -3.79
C ALA A 44 5.79 -9.32 -2.63
N ARG A 45 5.33 -9.73 -1.45
CA ARG A 45 5.28 -8.86 -0.26
C ARG A 45 6.66 -8.36 0.16
N LEU A 46 7.67 -9.22 0.13
CA LEU A 46 9.05 -8.84 0.44
C LEU A 46 9.60 -7.83 -0.59
N LEU A 47 9.35 -8.06 -1.87
CA LEU A 47 9.71 -7.13 -2.96
C LEU A 47 9.04 -5.77 -2.79
N PHE A 48 7.72 -5.73 -2.58
CA PHE A 48 6.99 -4.48 -2.37
C PHE A 48 7.48 -3.71 -1.14
N ARG A 49 7.79 -4.41 -0.04
CA ARG A 49 8.37 -3.79 1.15
C ARG A 49 9.73 -3.15 0.86
N GLY A 50 10.59 -3.85 0.11
CA GLY A 50 11.88 -3.30 -0.32
C GLY A 50 11.73 -2.06 -1.19
N LEU A 51 10.81 -2.09 -2.16
CA LEU A 51 10.51 -0.94 -3.01
C LEU A 51 10.00 0.26 -2.21
N MET A 52 9.10 0.04 -1.25
CA MET A 52 8.59 1.11 -0.39
C MET A 52 9.68 1.70 0.50
N ALA A 53 10.57 0.88 1.06
CA ALA A 53 11.70 1.36 1.85
C ALA A 53 12.68 2.20 1.01
N GLU A 54 12.88 1.87 -0.27
CA GLU A 54 13.70 2.67 -1.18
C GLU A 54 13.02 4.00 -1.57
N MET A 55 11.69 4.02 -1.64
CA MET A 55 10.91 5.23 -1.96
C MET A 55 10.67 6.14 -0.75
N GLU A 56 10.73 5.63 0.47
CA GLU A 56 10.52 6.36 1.72
C GLU A 56 11.34 7.68 1.78
N PRO A 57 12.65 7.72 1.46
CA PRO A 57 13.42 8.96 1.49
C PRO A 57 12.90 10.04 0.52
N ALA A 58 12.48 9.63 -0.67
CA ALA A 58 11.94 10.54 -1.68
C ALA A 58 10.56 11.08 -1.28
N LEU A 59 9.74 10.24 -0.65
CA LEU A 59 8.44 10.64 -0.10
C LEU A 59 8.60 11.60 1.07
N ASP A 60 9.58 11.36 1.96
CA ASP A 60 9.89 12.24 3.07
C ASP A 60 10.42 13.60 2.59
N GLU A 61 11.28 13.63 1.57
CA GLU A 61 11.75 14.88 0.96
C GLU A 61 10.57 15.66 0.36
N MET A 62 9.70 14.99 -0.40
CA MET A 62 8.51 15.61 -0.97
C MET A 62 7.55 16.13 0.11
N ALA A 63 7.35 15.37 1.19
CA ALA A 63 6.54 15.78 2.32
C ALA A 63 7.12 17.03 3.01
N GLY A 64 8.44 17.07 3.19
CA GLY A 64 9.14 18.25 3.71
C GLY A 64 8.98 19.47 2.82
N GLN A 65 9.06 19.31 1.50
CA GLN A 65 8.81 20.40 0.55
C GLN A 65 7.36 20.89 0.60
N LEU A 66 6.39 19.97 0.65
CA LEU A 66 4.97 20.32 0.80
C LEU A 66 4.71 21.06 2.10
N GLN A 67 5.35 20.66 3.20
CA GLN A 67 5.25 21.33 4.49
C GLN A 67 5.86 22.74 4.45
N ALA A 68 6.98 22.92 3.76
CA ALA A 68 7.55 24.25 3.52
C ALA A 68 6.62 25.16 2.68
N MET A 69 5.81 24.56 1.81
CA MET A 69 4.80 25.25 1.01
C MET A 69 3.46 25.43 1.75
N GLU A 70 3.23 24.74 2.87
CA GLU A 70 2.00 24.83 3.68
C GLU A 70 1.55 26.27 3.97
N PRO A 71 2.41 27.22 4.44
CA PRO A 71 1.96 28.58 4.71
C PRO A 71 1.51 29.31 3.44
N MET A 72 2.16 29.06 2.30
CA MET A 72 1.76 29.62 1.01
C MET A 72 0.44 29.02 0.55
N LEU A 73 0.27 27.71 0.68
CA LEU A 73 -0.98 27.01 0.35
C LEU A 73 -2.14 27.48 1.24
N ARG A 74 -1.88 27.74 2.53
CA ARG A 74 -2.85 28.30 3.45
C ARG A 74 -3.26 29.72 3.05
N SER A 75 -2.29 30.57 2.73
CA SER A 75 -2.56 31.92 2.23
C SER A 75 -3.35 31.89 0.91
N LEU A 76 -3.02 30.98 0.00
CA LEU A 76 -3.76 30.76 -1.23
C LEU A 76 -5.19 30.28 -0.95
N ALA A 77 -5.37 29.35 -0.01
CA ALA A 77 -6.69 28.87 0.39
C ALA A 77 -7.54 29.98 1.01
N GLU A 78 -6.94 30.86 1.82
CA GLU A 78 -7.61 32.05 2.37
C GLU A 78 -8.00 33.05 1.29
N MET A 79 -7.13 33.26 0.29
CA MET A 79 -7.38 34.16 -0.83
C MET A 79 -8.49 33.64 -1.75
N ILE A 80 -8.51 32.33 -2.02
CA ILE A 80 -9.51 31.68 -2.87
C ILE A 80 -10.85 31.54 -2.13
N GLY A 81 -10.83 31.38 -0.81
CA GLY A 81 -12.02 31.17 0.01
C GLY A 81 -12.68 29.81 -0.22
N ASP A 82 -13.95 29.65 0.18
CA ASP A 82 -14.66 28.38 0.04
C ASP A 82 -15.07 28.11 -1.42
N MET A 83 -14.22 27.39 -2.15
CA MET A 83 -14.47 26.93 -3.53
C MET A 83 -15.79 26.14 -3.66
N ARG A 84 -16.23 25.45 -2.60
CA ARG A 84 -17.44 24.60 -2.66
C ARG A 84 -18.70 25.44 -2.81
N ALA A 85 -18.64 26.70 -2.40
CA ALA A 85 -19.71 27.67 -2.56
C ALA A 85 -19.90 28.11 -4.02
N TYR A 86 -19.10 27.61 -4.97
CA TYR A 86 -19.16 27.98 -6.38
C TYR A 86 -19.32 26.76 -7.29
N ASP A 87 -19.84 27.01 -8.50
CA ASP A 87 -19.93 26.06 -9.61
C ASP A 87 -18.62 26.00 -10.40
N ALA A 88 -18.50 25.00 -11.28
CA ALA A 88 -17.35 24.86 -12.15
C ALA A 88 -17.17 26.10 -13.07
N PRO A 89 -15.92 26.49 -13.40
CA PRO A 89 -15.67 27.65 -14.23
C PRO A 89 -16.17 27.47 -15.67
N VAL A 90 -16.80 28.51 -16.24
CA VAL A 90 -17.26 28.53 -17.64
C VAL A 90 -16.48 29.57 -18.44
N LYS A 91 -15.82 29.13 -19.52
CA LYS A 91 -15.10 30.02 -20.44
C LYS A 91 -16.09 30.73 -21.36
N LEU A 92 -16.00 32.06 -21.41
CA LEU A 92 -16.83 32.90 -22.27
C LEU A 92 -16.18 33.14 -23.65
N PRO A 93 -16.95 33.56 -24.67
CA PRO A 93 -16.42 33.80 -26.02
C PRO A 93 -15.35 34.90 -26.09
N ASN A 94 -15.34 35.84 -25.15
CA ASN A 94 -14.35 36.90 -25.04
C ASN A 94 -13.04 36.45 -24.36
N GLY A 95 -13.01 35.23 -23.80
CA GLY A 95 -11.85 34.68 -23.09
C GLY A 95 -11.92 34.78 -21.57
N ASP A 96 -12.90 35.49 -21.02
CA ASP A 96 -13.11 35.58 -19.57
C ASP A 96 -13.64 34.27 -18.99
N ILE A 97 -13.47 34.10 -17.68
CA ILE A 97 -13.99 32.96 -16.93
C ILE A 97 -15.09 33.43 -15.97
N LEU A 98 -16.28 32.85 -16.09
CA LEU A 98 -17.38 33.05 -15.17
C LEU A 98 -17.41 31.92 -14.13
N ILE A 99 -17.40 32.28 -12.85
CA ILE A 99 -17.57 31.35 -11.72
C ILE A 99 -18.84 31.78 -10.96
N ARG A 100 -19.88 30.94 -11.02
CA ARG A 100 -21.17 31.25 -10.36
C ARG A 100 -21.16 30.76 -8.92
N ARG A 101 -21.73 31.52 -8.00
CA ARG A 101 -21.92 31.08 -6.61
C ARG A 101 -23.16 30.19 -6.51
N LYS A 102 -23.02 29.05 -5.85
CA LYS A 102 -24.14 28.16 -5.52
C LYS A 102 -25.09 28.84 -4.54
N PRO A 103 -26.41 28.61 -4.66
CA PRO A 103 -27.34 29.04 -3.64
C PRO A 103 -27.00 28.33 -2.31
N PRO A 104 -27.12 29.01 -1.17
CA PRO A 104 -26.91 28.38 0.13
C PRO A 104 -27.89 27.22 0.28
N VAL A 105 -27.38 26.04 0.65
CA VAL A 105 -28.23 24.91 0.99
C VAL A 105 -28.88 25.23 2.33
N ILE A 106 -30.18 25.54 2.30
CA ILE A 106 -30.98 25.61 3.52
C ILE A 106 -31.19 24.17 3.95
N VAL A 107 -30.40 23.73 4.93
CA VAL A 107 -30.65 22.46 5.61
C VAL A 107 -31.84 22.73 6.54
N PRO A 108 -33.02 22.13 6.33
CA PRO A 108 -34.11 22.26 7.29
C PRO A 108 -33.61 21.69 8.61
N GLU A 109 -33.71 22.48 9.69
CA GLU A 109 -33.49 22.02 11.06
C GLU A 109 -34.46 20.86 11.30
N THR A 110 -33.95 19.63 11.14
CA THR A 110 -34.72 18.44 11.42
C THR A 110 -34.68 18.29 12.92
N ASP A 111 -35.84 18.53 13.54
CA ASP A 111 -36.25 18.26 14.91
C ASP A 111 -35.11 18.09 15.92
N SER A 112 -34.93 19.13 16.73
CA SER A 112 -34.38 18.99 18.08
C SER A 112 -35.04 17.76 18.72
N PRO A 113 -34.28 16.73 19.16
CA PRO A 113 -34.90 15.58 19.80
C PRO A 113 -35.67 16.11 21.01
N ALA A 114 -36.98 15.87 21.03
CA ALA A 114 -37.84 16.22 22.14
C ALA A 114 -37.16 15.76 23.43
N GLU A 115 -36.87 16.72 24.33
CA GLU A 115 -36.39 16.41 25.65
C GLU A 115 -37.38 15.42 26.27
N PRO A 116 -36.94 14.28 26.83
CA PRO A 116 -37.88 13.35 27.45
C PRO A 116 -38.52 14.08 28.65
N GLU A 117 -39.84 14.30 28.58
CA GLU A 117 -40.62 14.70 29.74
C GLU A 117 -40.41 13.65 30.84
N ILE A 118 -39.67 14.03 31.88
CA ILE A 118 -39.50 13.21 33.07
C ILE A 118 -40.75 13.47 33.92
N GLU A 119 -41.72 12.57 33.82
CA GLU A 119 -42.89 12.53 34.71
C GLU A 119 -42.42 12.14 36.13
N LEU A 120 -42.65 13.01 37.12
CA LEU A 120 -42.39 12.81 38.55
C LEU A 120 -43.69 12.53 39.31
#